data_AF-A0A4S3MPF9-F1
#
_entry.id   AF-A0A4S3MPF9-F1
#
_cell.length_a   1.000
_cell.length_b   1.000
_cell.length_c   1.000
_cell.angle_alpha   90.00
_cell.angle_beta   90.00
_cell.angle_gamma   90.00
#
_symmetry.space_group_name_H-M   'P 1'
#
loop_
_entity.id
_entity.type
_entity.pdbx_description
1 polymer ?
#
loop_
_entity_poly.entity_id
_entity_poly.type
_entity_poly.pdbx_seq_one_letter_code
_entity_poly.pdbx_strand_id
1 'polypeptide(L)'
;MTETLPGGDEMPPRDLIEVAEGLVAAAASDLWELHERVRTGELQTLKEALAAARELRAACQTLMDERAKVEKLRKQVAGVTTGHAFDFGAARDEIGRRLACLRDAGDG
;
A
#
# COMPACT_ATOMS: atom_id res chain seq x y z
N MET A 1 18.06 2.81 33.09
CA MET A 1 18.90 3.69 32.26
C MET A 1 18.42 3.51 30.83
N THR A 2 17.43 4.31 30.44
CA THR A 2 16.79 4.26 29.11
C THR A 2 17.49 5.26 28.21
N GLU A 3 18.34 4.78 27.32
CA GLU A 3 18.93 5.61 26.27
C GLU A 3 17.94 5.69 25.11
N THR A 4 17.22 6.82 25.04
CA THR A 4 16.56 7.26 23.81
C THR A 4 17.60 7.94 22.93
N LEU A 5 17.99 7.28 21.85
CA LEU A 5 18.77 7.87 20.77
C LEU A 5 17.90 8.88 19.99
N PRO A 6 18.32 10.14 19.85
CA PRO A 6 17.70 11.09 18.94
C PRO A 6 18.41 10.97 17.58
N GLY A 7 17.68 10.67 16.51
CA GLY A 7 18.31 10.68 15.19
C GLY A 7 17.44 10.07 14.09
N GLY A 8 16.82 10.94 13.32
CA GLY A 8 16.11 10.59 12.11
C GLY A 8 15.09 11.68 11.83
N ASP A 9 15.55 12.78 11.23
CA ASP A 9 14.66 13.66 10.46
C ASP A 9 14.24 12.84 9.23
N GLU A 10 13.42 11.80 9.47
CA GLU A 10 12.81 10.99 8.44
C GLU A 10 11.81 11.93 7.77
N MET A 11 12.20 12.48 6.62
CA MET A 11 11.21 12.89 5.64
C MET A 11 10.15 11.79 5.61
N PRO A 12 8.88 12.11 5.90
CA PRO A 12 7.85 11.09 5.96
C PRO A 12 7.94 10.29 4.65
N PRO A 13 7.94 8.94 4.70
CA PRO A 13 8.01 8.12 3.51
C PRO A 13 6.98 8.69 2.53
N ARG A 14 7.47 9.29 1.44
CA ARG A 14 6.59 9.93 0.46
C ARG A 14 5.54 8.89 0.14
N ASP A 15 4.26 9.23 0.30
CA ASP A 15 3.23 8.26 0.03
C ASP A 15 3.40 7.84 -1.42
N LEU A 16 3.86 6.60 -1.62
CA LEU A 16 4.17 6.09 -2.94
C LEU A 16 2.91 6.10 -3.83
N ILE A 17 1.73 6.11 -3.20
CA ILE A 17 0.45 6.32 -3.87
C ILE A 17 0.33 7.73 -4.41
N GLU A 18 0.59 8.75 -3.59
CA GLU A 18 0.55 10.16 -4.02
C GLU A 18 1.56 10.44 -5.15
N VAL A 19 2.76 9.86 -5.05
CA VAL A 19 3.78 9.94 -6.12
C VAL A 19 3.29 9.26 -7.40
N ALA A 20 2.69 8.07 -7.29
CA ALA A 20 2.15 7.36 -8.44
C ALA A 20 0.96 8.10 -9.08
N GLU A 21 0.08 8.70 -8.28
CA GLU A 21 -1.04 9.52 -8.77
C GLU A 21 -0.53 10.74 -9.55
N GLY A 22 0.50 11.42 -9.03
CA GLY A 22 1.16 12.52 -9.74
C GLY A 22 1.76 12.09 -11.08
N LEU A 23 2.42 10.92 -11.13
CA LEU A 23 2.99 10.39 -12.37
C LEU A 23 1.92 10.02 -13.41
N VAL A 24 0.79 9.46 -12.97
CA VAL A 24 -0.33 9.13 -13.87
C VAL A 24 -0.97 10.41 -14.41
N ALA A 25 -1.16 11.44 -13.58
CA ALA A 25 -1.72 12.73 -14.01
C ALA A 25 -0.80 13.45 -15.02
N ALA A 26 0.52 13.40 -14.80
CA ALA A 26 1.49 13.94 -15.74
C ALA A 26 1.43 13.20 -17.09
N ALA A 27 1.45 11.87 -17.08
CA ALA A 27 1.37 11.07 -18.30
C ALA A 27 0.05 11.28 -19.08
N ALA A 28 -1.07 11.51 -18.37
CA ALA A 28 -2.35 11.83 -19.00
C ALA A 28 -2.31 13.19 -19.71
N SER A 29 -1.60 14.17 -19.15
CA SER A 29 -1.43 15.51 -19.73
C SER A 29 -0.58 15.44 -21.00
N ASP A 30 0.54 14.70 -20.97
CA ASP A 30 1.42 14.51 -22.13
C ASP A 30 0.68 13.82 -23.30
N LEU A 31 -0.16 12.83 -23.01
CA LEU A 31 -1.00 12.17 -24.00
C LEU A 31 -2.02 13.11 -24.64
N TRP A 32 -2.59 14.03 -23.87
CA TRP A 32 -3.54 15.00 -24.37
C TRP A 32 -2.88 16.00 -25.32
N GLU A 33 -1.69 16.48 -24.99
CA GLU A 33 -0.91 17.34 -25.89
C GLU A 33 -0.55 16.63 -27.20
N LEU A 34 -0.16 15.36 -27.11
CA LEU A 34 0.14 14.54 -28.29
C LEU A 34 -1.11 14.34 -29.16
N HIS A 35 -2.28 14.14 -28.53
CA HIS A 35 -3.56 14.04 -29.24
C HIS A 35 -3.88 15.31 -30.04
N GLU A 36 -3.69 16.49 -29.46
CA GLU A 36 -3.92 17.76 -30.14
C GLU A 36 -2.98 17.99 -31.32
N ARG A 37 -1.69 17.63 -31.18
CA ARG A 37 -0.71 17.72 -32.29
C ARG A 37 -1.07 16.82 -33.46
N VAL A 38 -1.57 15.62 -33.15
CA VAL A 38 -2.09 14.69 -34.15
C VAL A 38 -3.33 15.24 -34.86
N ARG A 39 -4.25 15.88 -34.13
CA ARG A 39 -5.44 16.52 -34.69
C ARG A 39 -5.09 17.61 -35.71
N THR A 40 -3.92 18.24 -35.60
CA THR A 40 -3.46 19.30 -36.51
C THR A 40 -2.78 18.82 -37.80
N GLY A 41 -2.70 17.51 -38.07
CA GLY A 41 -2.41 16.99 -39.42
C GLY A 41 -1.00 16.46 -39.68
N GLU A 42 -0.17 16.26 -38.66
CA GLU A 42 1.13 15.59 -38.83
C GLU A 42 0.97 14.05 -38.80
N LEU A 43 0.76 13.45 -39.98
CA LEU A 43 0.37 12.02 -40.11
C LEU A 43 1.52 11.01 -39.92
N GLN A 44 2.79 11.40 -40.09
CA GLN A 44 3.93 10.55 -39.70
C GLN A 44 4.04 10.46 -38.18
N THR A 45 3.81 11.58 -37.50
CA THR A 45 3.70 11.68 -36.04
C THR A 45 2.49 10.91 -35.52
N LEU A 46 1.39 10.77 -36.29
CA LEU A 46 0.22 9.99 -35.89
C LEU A 46 0.54 8.50 -35.65
N LYS A 47 1.34 7.86 -36.52
CA LYS A 47 1.63 6.43 -36.37
C LYS A 47 2.52 6.17 -35.15
N GLU A 48 3.52 7.02 -34.94
CA GLU A 48 4.40 7.00 -33.76
C GLU A 48 3.63 7.36 -32.49
N ALA A 49 2.75 8.36 -32.54
CA ALA A 49 1.88 8.73 -31.43
C ALA A 49 0.91 7.61 -31.05
N LEU A 50 0.31 6.92 -32.01
CA LEU A 50 -0.54 5.76 -31.75
C LEU A 50 0.24 4.58 -31.17
N ALA A 51 1.52 4.41 -31.52
CA ALA A 51 2.38 3.39 -30.91
C ALA A 51 2.72 3.75 -29.46
N ALA A 52 3.20 4.98 -29.23
CA ALA A 52 3.50 5.48 -27.89
C ALA A 52 2.27 5.47 -26.96
N ALA A 53 1.09 5.84 -27.46
CA ALA A 53 -0.15 5.78 -26.69
C ALA A 53 -0.55 4.34 -26.31
N ARG A 54 -0.28 3.35 -27.17
CA ARG A 54 -0.52 1.93 -26.86
C ARG A 54 0.46 1.42 -25.81
N GLU A 55 1.74 1.75 -25.95
CA GLU A 55 2.77 1.38 -24.98
C GLU A 55 2.49 1.99 -23.61
N LEU A 56 2.13 3.28 -23.56
CA LEU A 56 1.75 3.93 -22.30
C LEU A 56 0.50 3.29 -21.69
N ARG A 57 -0.52 2.95 -22.49
CA ARG A 57 -1.70 2.23 -21.99
C ARG A 57 -1.31 0.87 -21.39
N ALA A 58 -0.40 0.14 -22.03
CA ALA A 58 0.10 -1.15 -21.52
C ALA A 58 0.92 -0.99 -20.23
N ALA A 59 1.76 0.04 -20.15
CA ALA A 59 2.52 0.37 -18.95
C ALA A 59 1.59 0.76 -17.78
N CYS A 60 0.57 1.59 -18.04
CA CYS A 60 -0.46 1.93 -17.05
C CYS A 60 -1.23 0.69 -16.59
N GLN A 61 -1.60 -0.21 -17.49
CA GLN A 61 -2.29 -1.45 -17.11
C GLN A 61 -1.42 -2.29 -16.17
N THR A 62 -0.14 -2.48 -16.53
CA THR A 62 0.82 -3.20 -15.68
C THR A 62 0.92 -2.56 -14.29
N LEU A 63 1.02 -1.23 -14.22
CA LEU A 63 1.11 -0.51 -12.95
C LEU A 63 -0.16 -0.65 -12.10
N MET A 64 -1.34 -0.66 -12.72
CA MET A 64 -2.61 -0.89 -12.04
C MET A 64 -2.71 -2.33 -11.50
N ASP A 65 -2.20 -3.31 -12.24
CA ASP A 65 -2.14 -4.71 -11.79
C ASP A 65 -1.20 -4.86 -10.59
N GLU A 66 -0.03 -4.23 -10.62
CA GLU A 66 0.91 -4.21 -9.48
C GLU A 66 0.30 -3.51 -8.26
N ARG A 67 -0.41 -2.39 -8.46
CA ARG A 67 -1.16 -1.71 -7.39
C ARG A 67 -2.19 -2.65 -6.75
N ALA A 68 -2.94 -3.40 -7.55
CA ALA A 68 -3.92 -4.35 -7.03
C ALA A 68 -3.26 -5.46 -6.19
N LYS A 69 -2.06 -5.92 -6.60
CA LYS A 69 -1.25 -6.89 -5.84
C LYS A 69 -0.77 -6.30 -4.51
N VAL A 70 -0.22 -5.08 -4.53
CA VAL A 70 0.26 -4.40 -3.31
C VAL A 70 -0.88 -4.18 -2.32
N GLU A 71 -2.04 -3.72 -2.79
CA GLU A 71 -3.20 -3.51 -1.92
C GLU A 71 -3.72 -4.83 -1.34
N LYS A 72 -3.72 -5.91 -2.13
CA LYS A 72 -4.02 -7.25 -1.63
C LYS A 72 -3.05 -7.68 -0.54
N LEU A 73 -1.74 -7.48 -0.74
CA LEU A 73 -0.72 -7.81 0.26
C LEU A 73 -0.88 -6.95 1.53
N ARG A 74 -1.13 -5.65 1.38
CA ARG A 74 -1.42 -4.75 2.50
C ARG A 74 -2.63 -5.23 3.31
N LYS A 75 -3.72 -5.59 2.63
CA LYS A 75 -4.91 -6.16 3.27
C LYS A 75 -4.66 -7.53 3.91
N GLN A 76 -3.76 -8.36 3.37
CA GLN A 76 -3.39 -9.62 4.00
C GLN A 76 -2.57 -9.39 5.27
N VAL A 77 -1.61 -8.46 5.25
CA VAL A 77 -0.82 -8.08 6.43
C VAL A 77 -1.71 -7.44 7.50
N ALA A 78 -2.62 -6.54 7.10
CA ALA A 78 -3.62 -5.96 8.00
C ALA A 78 -4.67 -7.00 8.45
N GLY A 79 -5.05 -7.94 7.58
CA GLY A 79 -5.98 -9.03 7.88
C GLY A 79 -5.42 -10.04 8.87
N VAL A 80 -4.09 -10.22 8.92
CA VAL A 80 -3.39 -10.94 10.00
C VAL A 80 -3.58 -10.25 11.35
N THR A 81 -3.85 -8.93 11.38
CA THR A 81 -4.06 -8.17 12.62
C THR A 81 -5.54 -7.82 12.92
N THR A 82 -6.44 -7.81 11.93
CA THR A 82 -7.84 -7.35 12.10
C THR A 82 -8.89 -8.46 12.30
N GLY A 83 -8.52 -9.59 12.91
CA GLY A 83 -9.48 -10.64 13.26
C GLY A 83 -9.94 -10.58 14.70
N HIS A 84 -9.00 -10.77 15.63
CA HIS A 84 -9.22 -10.68 17.06
C HIS A 84 -7.93 -10.16 17.68
N ALA A 85 -7.95 -8.94 18.20
CA ALA A 85 -6.93 -8.52 19.15
C ALA A 85 -7.11 -9.44 20.38
N PHE A 86 -6.26 -10.46 20.50
CA PHE A 86 -6.27 -11.34 21.65
C PHE A 86 -5.82 -10.51 22.85
N ASP A 87 -6.74 -10.27 23.79
CA ASP A 87 -6.41 -9.55 25.01
C ASP A 87 -5.57 -10.45 25.93
N PHE A 88 -4.25 -10.30 25.84
CA PHE A 88 -3.29 -11.01 26.67
C PHE A 88 -3.45 -10.70 28.16
N GLY A 89 -4.00 -9.53 28.53
CA GLY A 89 -4.31 -9.17 29.91
C GLY A 89 -5.48 -10.00 30.44
N ALA A 90 -6.62 -9.97 29.73
CA ALA A 90 -7.79 -10.75 30.10
C ALA A 90 -7.51 -12.27 30.11
N ALA A 91 -6.71 -12.76 29.16
CA ALA A 91 -6.27 -14.15 29.12
C ALA A 91 -5.38 -14.50 30.32
N ARG A 92 -4.45 -13.62 30.70
CA ARG A 92 -3.59 -13.81 31.89
C ARG A 92 -4.42 -13.85 33.16
N ASP A 93 -5.40 -12.96 33.30
CA ASP A 93 -6.25 -12.90 34.49
C ASP A 93 -7.11 -14.17 34.62
N GLU A 94 -7.66 -14.67 33.51
CA GLU A 94 -8.40 -15.94 33.49
C GLU A 94 -7.52 -17.15 33.86
N ILE A 95 -6.29 -17.23 33.33
CA ILE A 95 -5.33 -18.27 33.71
C ILE A 95 -4.99 -18.19 35.20
N GLY A 96 -4.74 -16.98 35.71
CA GLY A 96 -4.43 -16.74 37.12
C GLY A 96 -5.55 -17.22 38.05
N ARG A 97 -6.81 -16.91 37.72
CA ARG A 97 -7.99 -17.41 38.47
C ARG A 97 -8.03 -18.93 38.50
N ARG A 98 -7.87 -19.60 37.35
CA ARG A 98 -7.91 -21.08 37.28
C ARG A 98 -6.78 -21.72 38.09
N LEU A 99 -5.59 -21.15 38.05
CA LEU A 99 -4.46 -21.64 38.85
C LEU A 99 -4.69 -21.46 40.35
N ALA A 100 -5.32 -20.36 40.78
CA ALA A 100 -5.71 -20.16 42.17
C ALA A 100 -6.70 -21.24 42.63
N CYS A 101 -7.78 -21.47 41.87
CA CYS A 101 -8.75 -22.52 42.17
C CYS A 101 -8.10 -23.92 42.25
N LEU A 102 -7.11 -24.21 41.40
CA LEU A 102 -6.39 -25.48 41.44
C LEU A 102 -5.50 -25.62 42.67
N ARG A 103 -4.91 -24.53 43.17
CA ARG A 103 -4.12 -24.55 44.42
C ARG A 103 -5.04 -24.77 45.62
N ASP A 104 -6.15 -24.03 45.67
CA ASP A 104 -7.13 -24.16 46.75
C ASP A 104 -7.73 -25.57 46.81
N ALA A 105 -7.86 -26.26 45.66
CA ALA A 105 -8.33 -27.65 45.59
C ALA A 105 -7.26 -28.70 45.96
N GLY A 106 -5.96 -28.33 45.96
CA GLY A 106 -4.86 -29.23 46.30
C GLY A 106 -4.42 -29.15 47.77
N ASP A 107 -4.76 -28.07 48.48
CA ASP A 107 -4.41 -27.83 49.89
C ASP A 107 -5.49 -28.34 50.88
N GLY A 108 -6.32 -29.32 50.47
CA GLY A 108 -7.39 -29.95 51.26
C GLY A 108 -7.22 -31.45 51.48
#